data_AF-A0A7W5ZRZ5-F1
#
_entry.id   AF-A0A7W5ZRZ5-F1
#
_cell.length_a   1.000
_cell.length_b   1.000
_cell.length_c   1.000
_cell.angle_alpha   90.00
_cell.angle_beta   90.00
_cell.angle_gamma   90.00
#
_symmetry.space_group_name_H-M   'P 1'
#
loop_
_entity.id
_entity.type
_entity.pdbx_description
1 polymer ?
#
loop_
_entity_poly.entity_id
_entity_poly.type
_entity_poly.pdbx_seq_one_letter_code
_entity_poly.pdbx_strand_id
1 'polypeptide(L)'
;MNSLKEEFLEIIRPLESAEIYISESIEELKKEIYENMIPIGISENFVGAVDVNDILNFLGRVKLNRKKQLLNSLIKVDLIYYVWYDSGAGQLRFNFINANHSKLPFKTKLNLNVSERQIVKAFIEDVWSMYNTLEKRKEIGRKLLKQ
;
A
#
# COMPACT_ATOMS: atom_id res chain seq x y z
N MET A 1 -12.15 -6.21 -23.93
CA MET A 1 -11.39 -6.81 -22.82
C MET A 1 -10.53 -5.72 -22.26
N ASN A 2 -10.61 -5.47 -20.96
CA ASN A 2 -9.69 -4.56 -20.29
C ASN A 2 -8.30 -5.23 -20.23
N SER A 3 -7.24 -4.42 -20.18
CA SER A 3 -5.90 -4.94 -19.93
C SER A 3 -5.77 -5.44 -18.49
N LEU A 4 -4.85 -6.39 -18.22
CA LEU A 4 -4.55 -6.85 -16.85
C LEU A 4 -4.20 -5.71 -15.90
N LYS A 5 -3.55 -4.66 -16.44
CA LYS A 5 -3.26 -3.42 -15.72
C LYS A 5 -4.54 -2.71 -15.28
N GLU A 6 -5.48 -2.51 -16.20
CA GLU A 6 -6.77 -1.88 -15.89
C GLU A 6 -7.55 -2.71 -14.89
N GLU A 7 -7.59 -4.04 -15.03
CA GLU A 7 -8.24 -4.94 -14.07
C GLU A 7 -7.68 -4.76 -12.65
N PHE A 8 -6.35 -4.74 -12.50
CA PHE A 8 -5.72 -4.48 -11.21
C PHE A 8 -6.09 -3.09 -10.66
N LEU A 9 -6.06 -2.06 -11.50
CA LEU A 9 -6.39 -0.71 -11.09
C LEU A 9 -7.86 -0.57 -10.67
N GLU A 10 -8.79 -1.30 -11.31
CA GLU A 10 -10.18 -1.37 -10.87
C GLU A 10 -10.32 -2.04 -9.51
N ILE A 11 -9.55 -3.10 -9.23
CA ILE A 11 -9.57 -3.79 -7.92
C ILE A 11 -9.20 -2.84 -6.78
N ILE A 12 -8.16 -2.01 -6.97
CA ILE A 12 -7.72 -1.09 -5.91
C ILE A 12 -8.45 0.25 -5.91
N ARG A 13 -9.16 0.61 -6.99
CA ARG A 13 -9.84 1.91 -7.14
C ARG A 13 -10.76 2.27 -5.96
N PRO A 14 -11.56 1.36 -5.36
CA PRO A 14 -12.41 1.71 -4.21
C PRO A 14 -11.62 2.29 -3.02
N LEU A 15 -10.35 1.91 -2.88
CA LEU A 15 -9.47 2.41 -1.80
C LEU A 15 -9.13 3.90 -1.98
N GLU A 16 -9.16 4.41 -3.21
CA GLU A 16 -8.95 5.84 -3.51
C GLU A 16 -10.02 6.71 -2.83
N SER A 17 -11.26 6.24 -2.81
CA SER A 17 -12.41 6.97 -2.25
C SER A 17 -12.80 6.55 -0.84
N ALA A 18 -12.21 5.50 -0.28
CA ALA A 18 -12.56 4.98 1.03
C ALA A 18 -12.51 6.08 2.11
N GLU A 19 -13.52 6.13 2.98
CA GLU A 19 -13.52 7.06 4.10
C GLU A 19 -12.43 6.71 5.10
N ILE A 20 -11.82 7.72 5.72
CA ILE A 20 -10.90 7.53 6.84
C ILE A 20 -11.59 7.84 8.15
N TYR A 21 -11.25 7.04 9.15
CA TYR A 21 -11.54 7.38 10.53
C TYR A 21 -10.55 8.45 10.97
N ILE A 22 -11.01 9.59 11.48
CA ILE A 22 -10.13 10.63 12.03
C ILE A 22 -10.72 11.08 13.35
N SER A 23 -9.86 11.28 14.34
CA SER A 23 -10.23 11.80 15.64
C SER A 23 -9.26 12.88 16.14
N GLU A 24 -9.77 13.84 16.91
CA GLU A 24 -8.93 14.79 17.65
C GLU A 24 -8.36 14.16 18.94
N SER A 25 -8.96 13.05 19.39
CA SER A 25 -8.60 12.36 20.63
C SER A 25 -7.42 11.41 20.41
N ILE A 26 -6.37 11.56 21.23
CA ILE A 26 -5.21 10.67 21.24
C ILE A 26 -5.58 9.27 21.76
N GLU A 27 -6.62 9.17 22.58
CA GLU A 27 -7.15 7.90 23.09
C GLU A 27 -7.65 7.00 21.94
N GLU A 28 -8.12 7.61 20.85
CA GLU A 28 -8.61 6.90 19.66
C GLU A 28 -7.52 6.59 18.63
N LEU A 29 -6.27 7.02 18.87
CA LEU A 29 -5.15 6.84 17.95
C LEU A 29 -4.96 5.37 17.52
N LYS A 30 -5.13 4.41 18.44
CA LYS A 30 -5.03 2.98 18.12
C LYS A 30 -6.09 2.52 17.11
N LYS A 31 -7.32 3.02 17.28
CA LYS A 31 -8.42 2.73 16.37
C LYS A 31 -8.16 3.38 15.02
N GLU A 32 -7.72 4.62 15.01
CA GLU A 32 -7.33 5.34 13.79
C GLU A 32 -6.26 4.61 12.99
N ILE A 33 -5.18 4.16 13.65
CA ILE A 33 -4.13 3.35 13.02
C ILE A 33 -4.72 2.08 12.38
N TYR A 34 -5.63 1.40 13.07
CA TYR A 34 -6.20 0.13 12.61
C TYR A 34 -7.15 0.33 11.42
N GLU A 35 -8.09 1.26 11.54
CA GLU A 35 -9.13 1.51 10.53
C GLU A 35 -8.56 2.13 9.25
N ASN A 36 -7.50 2.95 9.37
CA ASN A 36 -6.92 3.65 8.22
C ASN A 36 -5.78 2.88 7.54
N MET A 37 -5.37 1.72 8.08
CA MET A 37 -4.30 0.92 7.49
C MET A 37 -4.81 0.21 6.23
N ILE A 38 -4.26 0.57 5.09
CA ILE A 38 -4.64 -0.02 3.81
C ILE A 38 -3.49 -0.88 3.28
N PRO A 39 -3.70 -2.21 3.11
CA PRO A 39 -2.77 -3.09 2.43
C PRO A 39 -3.10 -3.18 0.92
N ILE A 40 -2.05 -3.24 0.10
CA ILE A 40 -2.12 -3.55 -1.33
C ILE A 40 -1.16 -4.70 -1.62
N GLY A 41 -1.68 -5.76 -2.21
CA GLY A 41 -0.90 -6.87 -2.76
C GLY A 41 -1.11 -6.97 -4.26
N ILE A 42 -0.12 -7.52 -4.96
CA ILE A 42 -0.22 -7.87 -6.38
C ILE A 42 -0.24 -9.40 -6.46
N SER A 43 -1.33 -9.95 -6.97
CA SER A 43 -1.44 -11.39 -7.22
C SER A 43 -0.65 -11.80 -8.45
N GLU A 44 -0.35 -13.10 -8.56
CA GLU A 44 0.41 -13.70 -9.68
C GLU A 44 -0.07 -13.24 -11.05
N ASN A 45 -1.40 -13.13 -11.22
CA ASN A 45 -2.04 -12.77 -12.49
C ASN A 45 -1.75 -11.34 -12.97
N PHE A 46 -1.33 -10.45 -12.06
CA PHE A 46 -1.08 -9.03 -12.36
C PHE A 46 0.42 -8.68 -12.33
N VAL A 47 1.29 -9.66 -12.07
CA VAL A 47 2.74 -9.45 -12.03
C VAL A 47 3.25 -9.00 -13.40
N GLY A 48 4.02 -7.93 -13.43
CA GLY A 48 4.54 -7.35 -14.67
C GLY A 48 3.51 -6.54 -15.48
N ALA A 49 2.23 -6.54 -15.08
CA ALA A 49 1.21 -5.70 -15.72
C ALA A 49 1.21 -4.26 -15.19
N VAL A 50 1.65 -4.04 -13.96
CA VAL A 50 1.70 -2.73 -13.31
C VAL A 50 3.13 -2.31 -12.99
N ASP A 51 3.38 -1.01 -13.11
CA ASP A 51 4.69 -0.43 -12.83
C ASP A 51 4.68 0.49 -11.59
N VAL A 52 5.86 1.04 -11.29
CA VAL A 52 6.05 1.95 -10.16
C VAL A 52 5.18 3.22 -10.30
N ASN A 53 5.03 3.76 -11.51
CA ASN A 53 4.25 4.98 -11.72
C ASN A 53 2.75 4.74 -11.54
N ASP A 54 2.25 3.56 -11.89
CA ASP A 54 0.85 3.18 -11.67
C ASP A 54 0.47 3.23 -10.20
N ILE A 55 1.31 2.62 -9.35
CA ILE A 55 1.11 2.64 -7.90
C ILE A 55 1.28 4.05 -7.33
N LEU A 56 2.29 4.82 -7.78
CA LEU A 56 2.47 6.20 -7.32
C LEU A 56 1.30 7.11 -7.71
N ASN A 57 0.75 6.95 -8.91
CA ASN A 57 -0.42 7.68 -9.37
C ASN A 57 -1.66 7.35 -8.51
N PHE A 58 -1.85 6.06 -8.19
CA PHE A 58 -2.87 5.62 -7.25
C PHE A 58 -2.70 6.28 -5.87
N LEU A 59 -1.50 6.22 -5.28
CA LEU A 59 -1.21 6.85 -3.98
C LEU A 59 -1.42 8.37 -4.02
N GLY A 60 -1.09 9.02 -5.13
CA GLY A 60 -1.37 10.43 -5.36
C GLY A 60 -2.87 10.75 -5.29
N ARG A 61 -3.71 9.93 -5.92
CA ARG A 61 -5.18 10.08 -5.86
C ARG A 61 -5.74 9.83 -4.46
N VAL A 62 -5.23 8.82 -3.75
CA VAL A 62 -5.56 8.58 -2.34
C VAL A 62 -5.24 9.81 -1.49
N LYS A 63 -4.01 10.34 -1.57
CA LYS A 63 -3.58 11.53 -0.82
C LYS A 63 -4.47 12.74 -1.10
N LEU A 64 -4.83 12.96 -2.37
CA LEU A 64 -5.74 14.03 -2.76
C LEU A 64 -7.13 13.85 -2.15
N ASN A 65 -7.66 12.61 -2.16
CA ASN A 65 -8.95 12.32 -1.56
C ASN A 65 -8.92 12.52 -0.04
N ARG A 66 -7.91 12.02 0.68
CA ARG A 66 -7.81 12.22 2.14
C ARG A 66 -7.69 13.69 2.52
N LYS A 67 -6.96 14.49 1.73
CA LYS A 67 -6.94 15.94 1.90
C LYS A 67 -8.33 16.56 1.76
N LYS A 68 -9.14 16.11 0.78
CA LYS A 68 -10.53 16.57 0.62
C LYS A 68 -11.42 16.17 1.79
N GLN A 69 -11.30 14.93 2.28
CA GLN A 69 -12.06 14.48 3.45
C GLN A 69 -11.76 15.34 4.67
N LEU A 70 -10.48 15.63 4.94
CA LEU A 70 -10.08 16.48 6.05
C LEU A 70 -10.64 17.92 5.93
N LEU A 71 -10.53 18.53 4.74
CA LEU A 71 -11.06 19.88 4.48
C LEU A 71 -12.59 19.96 4.64
N ASN A 72 -13.30 18.87 4.39
CA ASN A 72 -14.76 18.79 4.54
C ASN A 72 -15.18 18.35 5.95
N SER A 73 -14.24 17.98 6.82
CA SER A 73 -14.51 17.60 8.21
C SER A 73 -14.52 18.83 9.12
N LEU A 74 -15.17 18.71 10.29
CA LEU A 74 -15.10 19.73 11.35
C LEU A 74 -13.86 19.56 12.25
N ILE A 75 -13.03 18.55 11.96
CA ILE A 75 -11.89 18.13 12.77
C ILE A 75 -10.69 19.04 12.47
N LYS A 76 -10.08 19.62 13.50
CA LYS A 76 -8.97 20.57 13.40
C LYS A 76 -7.63 19.88 13.69
N VAL A 77 -7.30 18.86 12.90
CA VAL A 77 -6.01 18.16 12.96
C VAL A 77 -5.35 18.09 11.60
N ASP A 78 -4.02 18.04 11.58
CA ASP A 78 -3.29 17.65 10.39
C ASP A 78 -3.18 16.11 10.31
N LEU A 79 -2.92 15.59 9.11
CA LEU A 79 -2.67 14.17 8.88
C LEU A 79 -1.21 13.94 8.46
N ILE A 80 -0.59 12.91 9.02
CA ILE A 80 0.69 12.37 8.58
C ILE A 80 0.43 11.12 7.73
N TYR A 81 1.01 11.13 6.53
CA TYR A 81 0.99 9.98 5.62
C TYR A 81 2.20 9.09 5.86
N TYR A 82 1.94 7.81 6.12
CA TYR A 82 2.94 6.77 6.25
C TYR A 82 2.78 5.75 5.14
N VAL A 83 3.89 5.28 4.58
CA VAL A 83 3.93 4.20 3.60
C VAL A 83 5.15 3.35 3.84
N TRP A 84 5.00 2.04 3.73
CA TRP A 84 6.08 1.09 3.87
C TRP A 84 5.79 -0.18 3.09
N TYR A 85 6.84 -0.88 2.74
CA TYR A 85 6.74 -2.20 2.15
C TYR A 85 6.91 -3.26 3.25
N ASP A 86 5.86 -4.06 3.47
CA ASP A 86 5.91 -5.24 4.34
C ASP A 86 6.29 -6.46 3.49
N SER A 87 7.59 -6.74 3.44
CA SER A 87 8.14 -7.86 2.67
C SER A 87 7.71 -9.22 3.22
N GLY A 88 7.45 -9.33 4.52
CA GLY A 88 6.96 -10.57 5.13
C GLY A 88 5.55 -10.95 4.66
N ALA A 89 4.73 -9.94 4.35
CA ALA A 89 3.39 -10.14 3.81
C ALA A 89 3.31 -9.97 2.28
N GLY A 90 4.38 -9.54 1.61
CA GLY A 90 4.36 -9.21 0.19
C GLY A 90 3.40 -8.05 -0.14
N GLN A 91 3.26 -7.08 0.79
CA GLN A 91 2.25 -6.02 0.71
C GLN A 91 2.89 -4.63 0.81
N LEU A 92 2.45 -3.72 -0.05
CA LEU A 92 2.60 -2.29 0.20
C LEU A 92 1.51 -1.87 1.19
N ARG A 93 1.90 -1.22 2.28
CA ARG A 93 0.95 -0.70 3.26
C ARG A 93 1.10 0.79 3.40
N PHE A 94 -0.01 1.47 3.66
CA PHE A 94 0.01 2.89 3.97
C PHE A 94 -1.08 3.26 4.96
N ASN A 95 -0.93 4.42 5.58
CA ASN A 95 -1.81 4.88 6.63
C ASN A 95 -1.83 6.42 6.68
N PHE A 96 -2.95 7.00 7.12
CA PHE A 96 -3.12 8.42 7.41
C PHE A 96 -3.54 8.56 8.87
N ILE A 97 -2.74 9.29 9.64
CA ILE A 97 -2.90 9.35 11.09
C ILE A 97 -2.85 10.82 11.52
N ASN A 98 -3.62 11.23 12.51
CA ASN A 98 -3.60 12.55 13.09
C ASN A 98 -2.18 12.92 13.53
N ALA A 99 -1.82 14.18 13.33
CA ALA A 99 -0.47 14.68 13.62
C ALA A 99 -0.25 14.98 15.12
N ASN A 100 -1.29 14.86 15.95
CA ASN A 100 -1.24 15.24 17.36
C ASN A 100 -0.50 14.22 18.25
N HIS A 101 -0.09 13.07 17.70
CA HIS A 101 0.64 12.07 18.45
C HIS A 101 2.08 12.51 18.76
N SER A 102 2.51 12.37 20.02
CA SER A 102 3.88 12.73 20.46
C SER A 102 4.91 11.62 20.24
N LYS A 103 4.45 10.39 20.01
CA LYS A 103 5.28 9.21 19.74
C LYS A 103 4.87 8.60 18.43
N LEU A 104 5.83 7.98 17.74
CA LEU A 104 5.52 7.25 16.51
C LEU A 104 4.44 6.19 16.80
N PRO A 105 3.37 6.17 15.99
CA PRO A 105 2.27 5.22 16.17
C PRO A 105 2.74 3.78 15.95
N PHE A 106 3.86 3.62 15.24
CA PHE A 106 4.53 2.37 15.00
C PHE A 106 5.76 2.28 15.90
N LYS A 107 5.95 1.14 16.57
CA LYS A 107 7.15 0.86 17.40
C LYS A 107 8.43 0.64 16.57
N THR A 108 8.48 1.17 15.35
CA THR A 108 9.58 0.99 14.41
C THR A 108 10.30 2.32 14.19
N LYS A 109 11.60 2.26 13.89
CA LYS A 109 12.37 3.44 13.51
C LYS A 109 11.99 3.82 12.09
N LEU A 110 11.61 5.08 11.88
CA LEU A 110 11.43 5.61 10.53
C LEU A 110 12.78 5.81 9.86
N ASN A 111 12.87 5.36 8.61
CA ASN A 111 13.99 5.73 7.74
C ASN A 111 13.55 6.90 6.84
N LEU A 112 13.92 8.12 7.24
CA LEU A 112 13.54 9.34 6.53
C LEU A 112 14.34 9.58 5.24
N ASN A 113 15.37 8.77 4.98
CA ASN A 113 16.21 8.88 3.78
C ASN A 113 15.65 8.07 2.59
N VAL A 114 14.44 7.53 2.70
CA VAL A 114 13.81 6.70 1.66
C VAL A 114 12.60 7.43 1.11
N SER A 115 12.58 7.62 -0.21
CA SER A 115 11.45 8.20 -0.92
C SER A 115 10.31 7.18 -1.13
N GLU A 116 9.08 7.69 -1.25
CA GLU A 116 7.90 6.89 -1.61
C GLU A 116 8.15 6.04 -2.87
N ARG A 117 8.80 6.60 -3.89
CA ARG A 117 9.18 5.89 -5.12
C ARG A 117 10.11 4.71 -4.83
N GLN A 118 11.10 4.86 -3.95
CA GLN A 118 12.00 3.77 -3.59
C GLN A 118 11.27 2.63 -2.88
N ILE A 119 10.31 2.96 -2.00
CA ILE A 119 9.48 1.98 -1.30
C ILE A 119 8.62 1.20 -2.30
N VAL A 120 7.92 1.91 -3.19
CA VAL A 120 7.09 1.30 -4.23
C VAL A 120 7.93 0.46 -5.19
N LYS A 121 9.12 0.94 -5.56
CA LYS A 121 10.04 0.18 -6.41
C LYS A 121 10.46 -1.14 -5.75
N ALA A 122 10.86 -1.10 -4.49
CA ALA A 122 11.23 -2.32 -3.74
C ALA A 122 10.07 -3.32 -3.68
N PHE A 123 8.85 -2.84 -3.45
CA PHE A 123 7.63 -3.67 -3.47
C PHE A 123 7.42 -4.36 -4.84
N ILE A 124 7.48 -3.61 -5.94
CA ILE A 124 7.28 -4.17 -7.29
C ILE A 124 8.38 -5.18 -7.65
N GLU A 125 9.63 -4.86 -7.35
CA GLU A 125 10.79 -5.73 -7.65
C GLU A 125 10.73 -7.05 -6.87
N ASP A 126 10.38 -7.00 -5.59
CA ASP A 126 10.30 -8.21 -4.76
C ASP A 126 9.13 -9.11 -5.19
N VAL A 127 7.95 -8.52 -5.43
CA VAL A 127 6.79 -9.27 -5.95
C VAL A 127 7.15 -9.97 -7.26
N TRP A 128 7.78 -9.25 -8.19
CA TRP A 128 8.20 -9.82 -9.48
C TRP A 128 9.20 -10.96 -9.29
N SER A 129 10.19 -10.78 -8.41
CA SER A 129 11.19 -11.81 -8.08
C SER A 129 10.54 -13.07 -7.47
N MET A 130 9.59 -12.88 -6.54
CA MET A 130 8.87 -13.95 -5.86
C MET A 130 8.15 -14.86 -6.86
N TYR A 131 7.32 -14.29 -7.75
CA TYR A 131 6.54 -15.09 -8.68
C TYR A 131 7.38 -15.74 -9.79
N ASN A 132 8.43 -15.07 -10.28
CA ASN A 132 9.36 -15.71 -11.22
C ASN A 132 10.11 -16.89 -10.61
N THR A 133 10.44 -16.80 -9.32
CA THR A 133 11.07 -17.91 -8.59
C THR A 133 10.09 -19.07 -8.42
N LEU A 134 8.82 -18.79 -8.13
CA LEU A 134 7.78 -19.80 -8.01
C LEU A 134 7.51 -20.51 -9.34
N GLU A 135 7.41 -19.78 -10.45
CA GLU A 135 7.20 -20.37 -11.78
C GLU A 135 8.34 -21.31 -12.18
N LYS A 136 9.60 -20.91 -11.96
CA LYS A 136 10.77 -21.78 -12.18
C LYS A 136 10.69 -23.07 -11.37
N ARG A 137 10.24 -23.01 -10.11
CA ARG A 137 10.07 -24.19 -9.25
C ARG A 137 8.95 -25.11 -9.76
N LYS A 138 7.81 -24.54 -10.19
CA LYS A 138 6.71 -25.31 -10.79
C LYS A 138 7.17 -26.04 -12.06
N GLU A 139 7.97 -25.39 -12.90
CA GLU A 139 8.52 -26.00 -14.12
C GLU A 139 9.44 -27.19 -13.82
N ILE A 140 10.35 -27.05 -12.86
CA ILE A 140 11.25 -28.13 -12.42
C ILE A 140 10.45 -29.32 -11.89
N GLY A 141 9.45 -29.07 -11.01
CA GLY A 141 8.58 -30.13 -10.49
C GLY A 141 7.83 -30.90 -11.58
N ARG A 142 7.29 -30.19 -12.59
CA ARG A 142 6.62 -30.83 -13.74
C ARG A 142 7.57 -31.68 -14.58
N LYS A 143 8.84 -31.30 -14.71
CA LYS A 143 9.85 -32.10 -15.44
C LYS A 143 10.23 -33.37 -14.69
N LEU A 144 10.32 -33.30 -13.36
CA LEU A 144 10.65 -34.45 -12.51
C LEU A 144 9.52 -35.48 -12.41
N LEU A 145 8.25 -35.05 -12.48
CA LEU A 145 7.08 -35.94 -12.45
C LEU A 145 6.77 -36.63 -13.79
N LYS A 146 7.49 -36.27 -14.87
CA LYS A 146 7.36 -36.86 -16.22
C LYS A 146 8.48 -37.86 -16.55
N GLN A 147 9.36 -38.15 -15.59
CA GLN A 147 10.40 -39.19 -15.67
C GLN A 147 9.98 -40.38 -14.80
#